data_AF-A0A2D6LUD7-F1
#
_entry.id   AF-A0A2D6LUD7-F1
#
_cell.length_a   1.000
_cell.length_b   1.000
_cell.length_c   1.000
_cell.angle_alpha   90.00
_cell.angle_beta   90.00
_cell.angle_gamma   90.00
#
_symmetry.space_group_name_H-M   'P 1'
#
loop_
_entity.id
_entity.type
_entity.pdbx_description
1 polymer ?
#
loop_
_entity_poly.entity_id
_entity_poly.type
_entity_poly.pdbx_seq_one_letter_code
_entity_poly.pdbx_strand_id
1 'polypeptide(L)'
;MDKIDARYRIFKEKIKKLGYMKGEAKKVSKVLEKVADFGMMSDGGNQKVARAVAKAKNEKELRTMLDKISTMAKGKYAEAGEDEVIQRAIWAMDSKAQGMQLRPDANVLMQLKKLIDTRRDQNIRTDDMKTMKVKWKDAEKVHDVLMRLKTPERSKYLILLQKDIKSFKTNFNGILKFANR
;
A
#
# COMPACT_ATOMS: atom_id res chain seq x y z
N MET A 1 33.74 -5.49 35.38
CA MET A 1 32.43 -5.92 34.87
C MET A 1 32.12 -5.22 33.51
N ASP A 2 33.05 -5.12 32.54
CA ASP A 2 32.98 -3.94 31.64
C ASP A 2 33.13 -4.11 30.11
N LYS A 3 33.43 -5.30 29.56
CA LYS A 3 33.59 -5.46 28.09
C LYS A 3 32.35 -6.00 27.37
N ILE A 4 31.55 -6.82 28.04
CA ILE A 4 30.33 -7.40 27.48
C ILE A 4 29.26 -6.32 27.33
N ASP A 5 29.16 -5.42 28.31
CA ASP A 5 28.13 -4.36 28.33
C ASP A 5 28.38 -3.26 27.29
N ALA A 6 29.65 -2.87 27.06
CA ALA A 6 30.01 -1.92 26.01
C ALA A 6 29.71 -2.46 24.60
N ARG A 7 30.05 -3.73 24.33
CA ARG A 7 29.71 -4.39 23.04
C ARG A 7 28.21 -4.52 22.86
N TYR A 8 27.48 -4.88 23.92
CA TYR A 8 26.02 -4.99 23.90
C TYR A 8 25.34 -3.63 23.71
N ARG A 9 25.90 -2.56 24.29
CA ARG A 9 25.44 -1.18 24.12
C ARG A 9 25.69 -0.67 22.70
N ILE A 10 26.88 -0.92 22.13
CA ILE A 10 27.18 -0.60 20.72
C ILE A 10 26.26 -1.40 19.79
N PHE A 11 26.00 -2.67 20.10
CA PHE A 11 25.07 -3.50 19.34
C PHE A 11 23.64 -2.96 19.42
N LYS A 12 23.14 -2.59 20.60
CA LYS A 12 21.83 -1.92 20.78
C LYS A 12 21.77 -0.59 20.03
N GLU A 13 22.82 0.21 20.06
CA GLU A 13 22.88 1.47 19.30
C GLU A 13 22.89 1.24 17.79
N LYS A 14 23.57 0.18 17.30
CA LYS A 14 23.51 -0.24 15.89
C LYS A 14 22.11 -0.74 15.51
N ILE A 15 21.49 -1.59 16.33
CA ILE A 15 20.11 -2.07 16.18
C ILE A 15 19.12 -0.89 16.12
N LYS A 16 19.32 0.11 16.99
CA LYS A 16 18.54 1.35 17.04
C LYS A 16 18.76 2.22 15.81
N LYS A 17 20.01 2.40 15.35
CA LYS A 17 20.32 3.09 14.08
C LYS A 17 19.74 2.37 12.86
N LEU A 18 19.66 1.05 12.89
CA LEU A 18 19.15 0.22 11.81
C LEU A 18 17.61 0.07 11.81
N GLY A 19 16.90 0.63 12.80
CA GLY A 19 15.43 0.60 12.84
C GLY A 19 14.82 -0.67 13.43
N TYR A 20 15.63 -1.54 14.08
CA TYR A 20 15.21 -2.86 14.56
C TYR A 20 14.70 -2.87 16.01
N MET A 21 14.42 -1.71 16.60
CA MET A 21 13.77 -1.67 17.92
C MET A 21 12.32 -2.17 17.82
N LYS A 22 11.84 -2.92 18.83
CA LYS A 22 10.48 -3.48 18.89
C LYS A 22 9.35 -2.48 18.51
N GLY A 23 9.52 -1.19 18.80
CA GLY A 23 8.56 -0.14 18.44
C GLY A 23 8.62 0.31 16.98
N GLU A 24 9.81 0.35 16.37
CA GLU A 24 10.00 0.70 14.96
C GLU A 24 9.64 -0.47 14.05
N ALA A 25 9.99 -1.70 14.45
CA ALA A 25 9.53 -2.92 13.77
C ALA A 25 8.00 -2.98 13.66
N LYS A 26 7.26 -2.54 14.70
CA LYS A 26 5.79 -2.42 14.63
C LYS A 26 5.31 -1.35 13.66
N LYS A 27 6.01 -0.23 13.52
CA LYS A 27 5.67 0.81 12.53
C LYS A 27 5.93 0.34 11.10
N VAL A 28 7.05 -0.37 10.89
CA VAL A 28 7.38 -0.99 9.60
C VAL A 28 6.39 -2.09 9.25
N SER A 29 6.02 -2.95 10.20
CA SER A 29 4.95 -3.94 10.05
C SER A 29 3.64 -3.27 9.65
N LYS A 30 3.25 -2.18 10.32
CA LYS A 30 2.05 -1.41 9.95
C LYS A 30 2.11 -0.83 8.55
N VAL A 31 3.29 -0.49 8.02
CA VAL A 31 3.44 -0.01 6.65
C VAL A 31 3.33 -1.17 5.64
N LEU A 32 3.97 -2.31 5.94
CA LEU A 32 3.83 -3.53 5.14
C LEU A 32 2.42 -4.12 5.19
N GLU A 33 1.68 -3.90 6.28
CA GLU A 33 0.25 -4.23 6.41
C GLU A 33 -0.64 -3.36 5.52
N LYS A 34 -0.21 -2.13 5.17
CA LYS A 34 -0.93 -1.22 4.27
C LYS A 34 -0.59 -1.48 2.80
N VAL A 35 0.68 -1.76 2.52
CA VAL A 35 1.19 -2.06 1.19
C VAL A 35 1.95 -3.38 1.27
N ALA A 36 1.31 -4.46 0.79
CA ALA A 36 1.88 -5.80 0.80
C ALA A 36 3.22 -5.87 0.04
N ASP A 37 3.37 -5.07 -1.02
CA ASP A 37 4.58 -4.99 -1.85
C ASP A 37 4.68 -3.60 -2.52
N PHE A 38 5.87 -2.99 -2.46
CA PHE A 38 6.14 -1.72 -3.13
C PHE A 38 6.48 -1.88 -4.61
N GLY A 39 6.49 -3.11 -5.13
CA GLY A 39 6.81 -3.43 -6.52
C GLY A 39 8.30 -3.69 -6.76
N MET A 40 9.07 -3.94 -5.70
CA MET A 40 10.50 -4.21 -5.83
C MET A 40 10.74 -5.72 -5.99
N MET A 41 11.68 -6.11 -6.86
CA MET A 41 12.06 -7.51 -7.09
C MET A 41 12.70 -8.18 -5.85
N SER A 42 13.14 -7.40 -4.86
CA SER A 42 13.76 -7.95 -3.66
C SER A 42 13.01 -7.59 -2.37
N ASP A 43 12.75 -8.61 -1.55
CA ASP A 43 12.15 -8.45 -0.21
C ASP A 43 12.94 -7.47 0.67
N GLY A 44 14.28 -7.54 0.57
CA GLY A 44 15.16 -6.61 1.29
C GLY A 44 15.03 -5.17 0.82
N GLY A 45 14.65 -4.97 -0.44
CA GLY A 45 14.31 -3.67 -1.00
C GLY A 45 12.97 -3.16 -0.46
N ASN A 46 11.93 -3.98 -0.54
CA ASN A 46 10.60 -3.66 -0.01
C ASN A 46 10.63 -3.27 1.47
N GLN A 47 11.41 -4.00 2.28
CA GLN A 47 11.59 -3.66 3.69
C GLN A 47 12.29 -2.31 3.91
N LYS A 48 13.22 -1.91 3.04
CA LYS A 48 13.89 -0.61 3.14
C LYS A 48 12.95 0.54 2.77
N VAL A 49 12.15 0.36 1.72
CA VAL A 49 11.11 1.32 1.33
C VAL A 49 10.08 1.45 2.45
N ALA A 50 9.62 0.33 3.04
CA ALA A 50 8.70 0.35 4.18
C ALA A 50 9.27 1.11 5.39
N ARG A 51 10.58 0.98 5.66
CA ARG A 51 11.27 1.74 6.72
C ARG A 51 11.35 3.23 6.40
N ALA A 52 11.63 3.58 5.15
CA ALA A 52 11.65 4.98 4.72
C ALA A 52 10.28 5.62 4.90
N VAL A 53 9.22 4.95 4.44
CA VAL A 53 7.82 5.37 4.62
C VAL A 53 7.46 5.53 6.10
N ALA A 54 7.86 4.58 6.96
CA ALA A 54 7.59 4.65 8.40
C ALA A 54 8.34 5.79 9.12
N LYS A 55 9.42 6.29 8.53
CA LYS A 55 10.30 7.31 9.12
C LYS A 55 10.05 8.72 8.57
N ALA A 56 9.68 8.82 7.30
CA ALA A 56 9.42 10.09 6.64
C ALA A 56 8.25 10.82 7.28
N LYS A 57 8.39 12.13 7.48
CA LYS A 57 7.31 12.99 8.00
C LYS A 57 6.55 13.71 6.89
N ASN A 58 7.16 13.82 5.72
CA ASN A 58 6.62 14.51 4.56
C ASN A 58 7.11 13.86 3.25
N GLU A 59 6.46 14.17 2.15
CA GLU A 59 6.74 13.58 0.83
C GLU A 59 8.17 13.89 0.34
N LYS A 60 8.68 15.10 0.64
CA LYS A 60 10.01 15.53 0.21
C LYS A 60 11.12 14.72 0.89
N GLU A 61 10.97 14.43 2.18
CA GLU A 61 11.86 13.54 2.93
C GLU A 61 11.76 12.10 2.40
N LEU A 62 10.54 11.62 2.11
CA LEU A 62 10.33 10.29 1.57
C LEU A 62 11.07 10.10 0.24
N ARG A 63 10.91 11.03 -0.71
CA ARG A 63 11.61 11.01 -2.00
C ARG A 63 13.13 10.99 -1.82
N THR A 64 13.66 11.83 -0.94
CA THR A 64 15.11 11.86 -0.63
C THR A 64 15.60 10.53 -0.04
N MET A 65 14.79 9.86 0.79
CA MET A 65 15.13 8.54 1.34
C MET A 65 15.06 7.45 0.27
N LEU A 66 14.11 7.52 -0.67
CA LEU A 66 13.98 6.59 -1.79
C LEU A 66 15.16 6.73 -2.76
N ASP A 67 15.61 7.95 -3.07
CA ASP A 67 16.81 8.19 -3.90
C ASP A 67 18.10 7.63 -3.26
N LYS A 68 18.20 7.71 -1.94
CA LYS A 68 19.29 7.06 -1.20
C LYS A 68 19.17 5.55 -1.24
N ILE A 69 17.96 5.00 -1.30
CA ILE A 69 17.74 3.56 -1.45
C ILE A 69 18.09 3.11 -2.86
N SER A 70 17.70 3.86 -3.89
CA SER A 70 17.97 3.52 -5.29
C SER A 70 19.47 3.45 -5.59
N THR A 71 20.26 4.33 -4.98
CA THR A 71 21.73 4.37 -5.12
C THR A 71 22.47 3.40 -4.19
N MET A 72 21.81 2.82 -3.18
CA MET A 72 22.45 1.88 -2.26
C MET A 72 22.81 0.55 -2.93
N ALA A 73 23.85 -0.10 -2.39
CA ALA A 73 24.32 -1.42 -2.82
C ALA A 73 24.59 -1.50 -4.34
N LYS A 74 25.24 -0.46 -4.89
CA LYS A 74 25.61 -0.34 -6.31
C LYS A 74 24.41 -0.45 -7.27
N GLY A 75 23.25 0.11 -6.89
CA GLY A 75 22.06 0.10 -7.73
C GLY A 75 21.22 -1.17 -7.63
N LYS A 76 21.51 -2.06 -6.68
CA LYS A 76 20.69 -3.26 -6.42
C LYS A 76 19.21 -2.96 -6.11
N TYR A 77 18.90 -1.74 -5.69
CA TYR A 77 17.55 -1.28 -5.37
C TYR A 77 17.11 -0.11 -6.26
N ALA A 78 17.66 0.01 -7.47
CA ALA A 78 17.36 1.12 -8.39
C ALA A 78 15.85 1.35 -8.59
N GLU A 79 15.07 0.27 -8.56
CA GLU A 79 13.60 0.25 -8.59
C GLU A 79 12.96 1.19 -7.55
N ALA A 80 13.63 1.47 -6.42
CA ALA A 80 13.12 2.39 -5.41
C ALA A 80 12.96 3.83 -5.93
N GLY A 81 13.67 4.18 -7.00
CA GLY A 81 13.55 5.46 -7.71
C GLY A 81 12.53 5.44 -8.84
N GLU A 82 11.90 4.31 -9.14
CA GLU A 82 10.86 4.25 -10.16
C GLU A 82 9.59 4.96 -9.67
N ASP A 83 8.95 5.71 -10.57
CA ASP A 83 7.74 6.48 -10.27
C ASP A 83 6.64 5.60 -9.66
N GLU A 84 6.54 4.32 -10.06
CA GLU A 84 5.56 3.39 -9.51
C GLU A 84 5.83 3.05 -8.03
N VAL A 85 7.10 2.86 -7.66
CA VAL A 85 7.50 2.55 -6.29
C VAL A 85 7.36 3.79 -5.40
N ILE A 86 7.76 4.95 -5.93
CA ILE A 86 7.60 6.24 -5.25
C ILE A 86 6.12 6.51 -4.98
N GLN A 87 5.25 6.34 -5.98
CA GLN A 87 3.82 6.61 -5.82
C GLN A 87 3.17 5.67 -4.80
N ARG A 88 3.56 4.38 -4.77
CA ARG A 88 3.12 3.43 -3.73
C ARG A 88 3.62 3.81 -2.34
N ALA A 89 4.87 4.26 -2.23
CA ALA A 89 5.45 4.72 -0.97
C ALA A 89 4.73 5.95 -0.41
N ILE A 90 4.41 6.93 -1.27
CA ILE A 90 3.64 8.12 -0.90
C ILE A 90 2.24 7.73 -0.44
N TRP A 91 1.58 6.82 -1.18
CA TRP A 91 0.27 6.33 -0.79
C TRP A 91 0.28 5.61 0.57
N ALA A 92 1.30 4.79 0.83
CA ALA A 92 1.47 4.11 2.12
C ALA A 92 1.68 5.08 3.30
N MET A 93 2.37 6.19 3.04
CA MET A 93 2.62 7.25 4.03
C MET A 93 1.31 7.99 4.39
N ASP A 94 0.51 8.33 3.38
CA ASP A 94 -0.75 9.06 3.54
C ASP A 94 -1.95 8.19 3.96
N SER A 95 -1.85 6.87 3.77
CA SER A 95 -2.95 5.95 4.09
C SER A 95 -3.22 5.91 5.60
N LYS A 96 -4.48 6.16 5.98
CA LYS A 96 -4.99 6.03 7.36
C LYS A 96 -5.47 4.62 7.70
N ALA A 97 -5.34 3.66 6.79
CA ALA A 97 -5.78 2.29 6.99
C ALA A 97 -5.14 1.70 8.27
N GLN A 98 -5.98 1.20 9.17
CA GLN A 98 -5.56 0.48 10.38
C GLN A 98 -6.27 -0.88 10.46
N GLY A 99 -5.49 -1.94 10.65
CA GLY A 99 -5.97 -3.32 10.77
C GLY A 99 -5.81 -4.13 9.49
N MET A 100 -5.77 -5.47 9.63
CA MET A 100 -5.71 -6.44 8.53
C MET A 100 -6.80 -6.14 7.47
N GLN A 101 -6.45 -5.43 6.41
CA GLN A 101 -7.10 -5.62 5.10
C GLN A 101 -6.65 -6.92 4.41
N LEU A 102 -5.94 -7.78 5.15
CA LEU A 102 -5.51 -9.14 4.83
C LEU A 102 -6.64 -10.17 4.71
N ARG A 103 -7.93 -9.80 4.77
CA ARG A 103 -8.95 -10.71 4.23
C ARG A 103 -8.97 -10.49 2.71
N PRO A 104 -8.73 -11.52 1.88
CA PRO A 104 -8.93 -11.42 0.43
C PRO A 104 -10.29 -10.78 0.09
N ASP A 105 -11.28 -11.03 0.94
CA ASP A 105 -12.66 -10.52 0.89
C ASP A 105 -12.80 -9.00 1.11
N ALA A 106 -11.81 -8.34 1.73
CA ALA A 106 -11.80 -6.91 1.97
C ALA A 106 -11.21 -6.12 0.79
N ASN A 107 -10.56 -6.79 -0.17
CA ASN A 107 -10.16 -6.18 -1.43
C ASN A 107 -11.41 -5.74 -2.20
N VAL A 108 -11.49 -4.47 -2.62
CA VAL A 108 -12.64 -3.93 -3.38
C VAL A 108 -12.94 -4.78 -4.62
N LEU A 109 -11.95 -5.38 -5.28
CA LEU A 109 -12.19 -6.30 -6.40
C LEU A 109 -12.99 -7.53 -5.97
N MET A 110 -12.63 -8.14 -4.83
CA MET A 110 -13.33 -9.31 -4.28
C MET A 110 -14.73 -8.94 -3.77
N GLN A 111 -14.87 -7.75 -3.17
CA GLN A 111 -16.17 -7.24 -2.77
C GLN A 111 -17.08 -7.05 -3.99
N LEU A 112 -16.59 -6.43 -5.08
CA LEU A 112 -17.32 -6.31 -6.34
C LEU A 112 -17.71 -7.69 -6.90
N LYS A 113 -16.78 -8.64 -6.92
CA LYS A 113 -17.03 -10.01 -7.40
C LYS A 113 -18.13 -10.71 -6.58
N LYS A 114 -18.11 -10.57 -5.24
CA LYS A 114 -19.15 -11.08 -4.35
C LYS A 114 -20.53 -10.45 -4.64
N LEU A 115 -20.61 -9.16 -4.96
CA LEU A 115 -21.86 -8.53 -5.38
C LEU A 115 -22.40 -9.15 -6.68
N ILE A 116 -21.52 -9.40 -7.65
CA ILE A 116 -21.87 -10.02 -8.94
C ILE A 116 -22.38 -11.45 -8.71
N ASP A 117 -21.62 -12.27 -7.97
CA ASP A 117 -21.93 -13.67 -7.76
C ASP A 117 -23.21 -13.85 -6.93
N THR A 118 -23.44 -12.97 -5.94
CA THR A 118 -24.68 -13.02 -5.14
C THR A 118 -25.87 -12.33 -5.81
N ARG A 119 -25.67 -11.61 -6.93
CA ARG A 119 -26.68 -10.78 -7.62
C ARG A 119 -27.49 -9.89 -6.68
N ARG A 120 -26.84 -9.41 -5.61
CA ARG A 120 -27.47 -8.65 -4.53
C ARG A 120 -26.71 -7.37 -4.28
N ASP A 121 -27.48 -6.30 -4.06
CA ASP A 121 -26.93 -5.01 -3.67
C ASP A 121 -26.36 -5.12 -2.25
N GLN A 122 -25.06 -4.88 -2.10
CA GLN A 122 -24.38 -4.95 -0.81
C GLN A 122 -23.55 -3.70 -0.54
N ASN A 123 -23.11 -3.60 0.71
CA ASN A 123 -22.22 -2.55 1.16
C ASN A 123 -20.77 -2.93 0.86
N ILE A 124 -20.06 -2.06 0.13
CA ILE A 124 -18.62 -2.13 -0.06
C ILE A 124 -17.94 -1.30 1.03
N ARG A 125 -16.90 -1.84 1.67
CA ARG A 125 -16.08 -1.19 2.70
C ARG A 125 -14.76 -0.71 2.09
N THR A 126 -14.43 0.56 2.31
CA THR A 126 -13.14 1.17 1.93
C THR A 126 -12.18 1.24 3.13
N ASP A 127 -10.92 1.61 2.91
CA ASP A 127 -9.85 1.65 3.92
C ASP A 127 -10.16 2.60 5.08
N ASP A 128 -10.96 3.64 4.81
CA ASP A 128 -11.56 4.56 5.79
C ASP A 128 -12.56 3.90 6.76
N MET A 129 -12.76 2.58 6.68
CA MET A 129 -13.76 1.80 7.43
C MET A 129 -15.22 2.19 7.17
N LYS A 130 -15.46 3.08 6.20
CA LYS A 130 -16.79 3.49 5.77
C LYS A 130 -17.34 2.53 4.74
N THR A 131 -18.67 2.42 4.72
CA THR A 131 -19.38 1.52 3.82
C THR A 131 -20.27 2.29 2.85
N MET A 132 -20.41 1.78 1.63
CA MET A 132 -21.34 2.30 0.63
C MET A 132 -22.12 1.19 -0.03
N LYS A 133 -23.45 1.37 -0.15
CA LYS A 133 -24.29 0.46 -0.91
C LYS A 133 -24.04 0.64 -2.40
N VAL A 134 -23.69 -0.45 -3.08
CA VAL A 134 -23.46 -0.49 -4.53
C VAL A 134 -24.43 -1.48 -5.15
N LYS A 135 -24.95 -1.14 -6.33
CA LYS A 135 -25.83 -2.03 -7.10
C LYS A 135 -25.01 -3.10 -7.80
N TRP A 136 -25.49 -4.34 -7.81
CA TRP A 136 -24.75 -5.44 -8.44
C TRP A 136 -24.50 -5.23 -9.94
N LYS A 137 -25.46 -4.65 -10.68
CA LYS A 137 -25.33 -4.32 -12.11
C LYS A 137 -24.24 -3.29 -12.41
N ASP A 138 -24.11 -2.32 -11.52
CA ASP A 138 -23.11 -1.26 -11.63
C ASP A 138 -21.71 -1.81 -11.28
N ALA A 139 -21.65 -2.70 -10.29
CA ALA A 139 -20.43 -3.41 -9.91
C ALA A 139 -19.91 -4.33 -11.02
N GLU A 140 -20.79 -5.02 -11.74
CA GLU A 140 -20.46 -5.87 -12.89
C GLU A 140 -19.73 -5.10 -13.99
N LYS A 141 -20.30 -3.96 -14.41
CA LYS A 141 -19.70 -3.10 -15.43
C LYS A 141 -18.33 -2.58 -15.03
N VAL A 142 -18.18 -2.13 -13.79
CA VAL A 142 -16.90 -1.63 -13.26
C VAL A 142 -15.88 -2.76 -13.15
N HIS A 143 -16.29 -3.95 -12.71
CA HIS A 143 -15.43 -5.13 -12.64
C HIS A 143 -14.92 -5.55 -14.02
N ASP A 144 -15.79 -5.60 -15.03
CA ASP A 144 -15.40 -5.99 -16.39
C ASP A 144 -14.42 -5.01 -17.03
N VAL A 145 -14.62 -3.72 -16.83
CA VAL A 145 -13.65 -2.69 -17.29
C VAL A 145 -12.31 -2.85 -16.59
N LEU A 146 -12.31 -3.09 -15.27
CA LEU A 146 -11.06 -3.33 -14.52
C LEU A 146 -10.35 -4.60 -14.99
N MET A 147 -11.08 -5.65 -15.37
CA MET A 147 -10.50 -6.92 -15.85
C MET A 147 -9.95 -6.84 -17.27
N ARG A 148 -10.40 -5.87 -18.09
CA ARG A 148 -9.81 -5.61 -19.42
C ARG A 148 -8.44 -4.92 -19.35
N LEU A 149 -8.14 -4.25 -18.24
CA LEU A 149 -6.86 -3.56 -18.04
C LEU A 149 -5.74 -4.55 -17.70
N LYS A 150 -4.50 -4.21 -18.09
CA LYS A 150 -3.32 -4.97 -17.67
C LYS A 150 -3.14 -4.87 -16.16
N THR A 151 -2.57 -5.92 -15.54
CA THR A 151 -2.39 -6.02 -14.09
C THR A 151 -1.76 -4.78 -13.42
N PRO A 152 -0.71 -4.13 -13.98
CA PRO A 152 -0.12 -2.94 -13.37
C PRO A 152 -1.07 -1.73 -13.35
N GLU A 153 -1.80 -1.51 -14.45
CA GLU A 153 -2.76 -0.42 -14.57
C GLU A 153 -3.98 -0.64 -13.66
N ARG A 154 -4.48 -1.89 -13.63
CA ARG A 154 -5.56 -2.30 -12.73
C ARG A 154 -5.21 -2.03 -11.26
N SER A 155 -3.98 -2.33 -10.84
CA SER A 155 -3.52 -2.08 -9.47
C SER A 155 -3.59 -0.59 -9.09
N LYS A 156 -3.26 0.33 -10.01
CA LYS A 156 -3.35 1.78 -9.78
C LYS A 156 -4.79 2.21 -9.47
N TYR A 157 -5.77 1.73 -10.26
CA TYR A 157 -7.19 2.04 -10.04
C TYR A 157 -7.75 1.38 -8.78
N LEU A 158 -7.33 0.16 -8.46
CA LEU A 158 -7.76 -0.54 -7.24
C LEU A 158 -7.32 0.20 -5.98
N ILE A 159 -6.08 0.71 -5.95
CA ILE A 159 -5.56 1.53 -4.85
C ILE A 159 -6.45 2.76 -4.62
N LEU A 160 -6.87 3.43 -5.69
CA LEU A 160 -7.73 4.62 -5.61
C LEU A 160 -9.17 4.30 -5.16
N LEU A 161 -9.71 3.16 -5.58
CA LEU A 161 -11.03 2.69 -5.15
C LEU A 161 -11.02 2.24 -3.67
N GLN A 162 -9.90 1.73 -3.17
CA GLN A 162 -9.76 1.27 -1.80
C GLN A 162 -9.56 2.42 -0.80
N LYS A 163 -8.81 3.46 -1.20
CA LYS A 163 -8.34 4.56 -0.32
C LYS A 163 -9.41 5.18 0.59
N ASP A 164 -10.48 5.72 0.03
CA ASP A 164 -11.49 6.47 0.80
C ASP A 164 -12.84 6.48 0.10
N ILE A 165 -13.90 6.75 0.86
CA ILE A 165 -15.26 6.68 0.32
C ILE A 165 -15.56 7.76 -0.73
N LYS A 166 -14.84 8.90 -0.69
CA LYS A 166 -15.00 9.98 -1.67
C LYS A 166 -14.28 9.60 -2.96
N SER A 167 -13.04 9.15 -2.89
CA SER A 167 -12.30 8.62 -4.05
C SER A 167 -13.01 7.41 -4.66
N PHE A 168 -13.56 6.51 -3.85
CA PHE A 168 -14.39 5.42 -4.33
C PHE A 168 -15.55 5.94 -5.16
N LYS A 169 -16.35 6.88 -4.64
CA LYS A 169 -17.48 7.48 -5.38
C LYS A 169 -17.05 8.13 -6.70
N THR A 170 -16.01 8.95 -6.67
CA THR A 170 -15.55 9.69 -7.84
C THR A 170 -15.03 8.75 -8.92
N ASN A 171 -14.17 7.81 -8.55
CA ASN A 171 -13.56 6.88 -9.50
C ASN A 171 -14.56 5.82 -9.97
N PHE A 172 -15.41 5.29 -9.09
CA PHE A 172 -16.47 4.34 -9.46
C PHE A 172 -17.45 4.97 -10.46
N ASN A 173 -17.91 6.19 -10.21
CA ASN A 173 -18.79 6.89 -11.13
C ASN A 173 -18.08 7.26 -12.45
N GLY A 174 -16.79 7.58 -12.40
CA GLY A 174 -15.97 7.83 -13.59
C GLY A 174 -15.87 6.59 -14.49
N ILE A 175 -15.53 5.44 -13.89
CA ILE A 175 -15.45 4.15 -14.60
C ILE A 175 -16.83 3.74 -15.12
N LEU A 176 -17.89 3.92 -14.33
CA LEU A 176 -19.26 3.59 -14.73
C LEU A 176 -19.75 4.45 -15.91
N LYS A 177 -19.40 5.74 -15.95
CA LYS A 177 -19.68 6.60 -17.10
C LYS A 177 -18.96 6.12 -18.36
N PHE A 178 -17.72 5.67 -18.23
CA PHE A 178 -16.97 5.08 -19.34
C PHE A 178 -17.56 3.74 -19.80
N ALA A 179 -18.00 2.90 -18.86
CA ALA A 179 -18.62 1.60 -19.16
C ALA A 179 -20.03 1.71 -19.79
N ASN A 180 -20.71 2.84 -19.60
CA ASN A 180 -22.03 3.13 -20.17
C ASN A 180 -21.96 3.93 -21.48
N ARG A 181 -20.76 4.31 -21.93
CA ARG A 181 -20.52 4.80 -23.30
C ARG A 181 -20.35 3.63 -24.24
#